data_AF-A0A8D8QRW3-F1
#
_entry.id   AF-A0A8D8QRW3-F1
#
_cell.length_a   1.000
_cell.length_b   1.000
_cell.length_c   1.000
_cell.angle_alpha   90.00
_cell.angle_beta   90.00
_cell.angle_gamma   90.00
#
_symmetry.space_group_name_H-M   'P 1'
#
loop_
_entity.id
_entity.type
_entity.pdbx_description
1 polymer ?
#
loop_
_entity_poly.entity_id
_entity_poly.type
_entity_poly.pdbx_seq_one_letter_code
_entity_poly.pdbx_strand_id
1 'polypeptide(L)'
;MLRISWTEHVTNVEVLRRMKKSQELMNIIKTRKLNYLGHIMRNESKYSLLQLIRQGKIDGRRGPGRRRISWLHNLRKWTGKTSAELFRIAVNKVKLAMLVANIRNG
;
A
#
# COMPACT_ATOMS: atom_id res chain seq x y z
N MET A 1 -9.11 -18.86 21.12
CA MET A 1 -9.60 -17.49 20.81
C MET A 1 -9.47 -16.66 22.09
N LEU A 2 -9.02 -15.40 22.05
CA LEU A 2 -8.63 -14.62 23.25
C LEU A 2 -9.79 -14.15 24.16
N ARG A 3 -11.06 -14.39 23.79
CA ARG A 3 -12.27 -14.02 24.56
C ARG A 3 -12.28 -12.57 25.07
N ILE A 4 -11.71 -11.64 24.30
CA ILE A 4 -11.67 -10.21 24.64
C ILE A 4 -13.06 -9.61 24.48
N SER A 5 -13.57 -8.98 25.53
CA SER A 5 -14.83 -8.23 25.48
C SER A 5 -14.62 -6.93 24.71
N TRP A 6 -15.63 -6.52 23.94
CA TRP A 6 -15.61 -5.24 23.23
C TRP A 6 -15.55 -4.05 24.20
N THR A 7 -16.06 -4.20 25.43
CA THR A 7 -16.05 -3.16 26.47
C THR A 7 -14.65 -2.87 27.02
N GLU A 8 -13.70 -3.79 26.87
CA GLU A 8 -12.32 -3.61 27.33
C GLU A 8 -11.52 -2.65 26.42
N HIS A 9 -12.00 -2.35 25.21
CA HIS A 9 -11.35 -1.45 24.26
C HIS A 9 -9.84 -1.75 24.04
N VAL A 10 -9.48 -3.04 24.08
CA VAL A 10 -8.08 -3.48 23.97
C VAL A 10 -7.50 -3.09 22.61
N THR A 11 -6.31 -2.48 22.61
CA THR A 11 -5.65 -2.04 21.38
C THR A 11 -5.21 -3.23 20.51
N ASN A 12 -5.21 -3.05 19.20
CA ASN A 12 -4.72 -4.08 18.27
C ASN A 12 -3.27 -4.52 18.56
N VAL A 13 -2.44 -3.61 19.09
CA VAL A 13 -1.06 -3.91 19.50
C VAL A 13 -1.07 -4.92 20.64
N GLU A 14 -1.91 -4.70 21.64
CA GLU A 14 -2.04 -5.60 22.79
C GLU A 14 -2.67 -6.95 22.40
N VAL A 15 -3.66 -6.95 21.49
CA VAL A 15 -4.23 -8.20 20.94
C VAL A 15 -3.13 -9.03 20.25
N LEU A 16 -2.33 -8.41 19.38
CA LEU A 16 -1.23 -9.10 18.68
C LEU A 16 -0.17 -9.63 19.66
N ARG A 17 0.17 -8.85 20.69
CA ARG A 17 1.08 -9.27 21.77
C ARG A 17 0.56 -10.53 22.48
N ARG A 18 -0.71 -10.54 22.90
CA ARG A 18 -1.34 -11.71 23.56
C ARG A 18 -1.36 -12.93 22.65
N MET A 19 -1.57 -12.74 21.34
CA MET A 19 -1.51 -13.81 20.35
C MET A 19 -0.09 -14.29 20.03
N LYS A 20 0.95 -13.58 20.50
CA LYS A 20 2.35 -13.78 20.09
C LYS A 20 2.51 -13.74 18.57
N LYS A 21 1.79 -12.83 17.90
CA LYS A 21 1.84 -12.65 16.44
C LYS A 21 2.36 -11.27 16.06
N SER A 22 3.08 -11.21 14.96
CA SER A 22 3.49 -9.94 14.34
C SER A 22 2.37 -9.35 13.48
N GLN A 23 2.53 -8.13 12.97
CA GLN A 23 1.59 -7.49 12.03
C GLN A 23 1.63 -8.11 10.61
N GLU A 24 1.47 -9.43 10.52
CA GLU A 24 1.55 -10.21 9.28
C GLU A 24 0.59 -9.68 8.20
N LEU A 25 -0.63 -9.32 8.60
CA LEU A 25 -1.64 -8.80 7.69
C LEU A 25 -1.20 -7.50 7.01
N MET A 26 -0.54 -6.60 7.74
CA MET A 26 -0.08 -5.33 7.18
C MET A 26 1.00 -5.57 6.13
N ASN A 27 1.91 -6.51 6.39
CA ASN A 27 2.96 -6.90 5.45
C ASN A 27 2.38 -7.54 4.18
N ILE A 28 1.34 -8.37 4.32
CA ILE A 28 0.60 -8.94 3.18
C ILE A 28 -0.06 -7.83 2.36
N ILE A 29 -0.74 -6.88 3.00
CA ILE A 29 -1.41 -5.76 2.32
C ILE A 29 -0.40 -4.88 1.57
N LYS A 30 0.69 -4.48 2.24
CA LYS A 30 1.80 -3.70 1.65
C LYS A 30 2.33 -4.40 0.40
N THR A 31 2.65 -5.70 0.52
CA THR A 31 3.16 -6.53 -0.57
C THR A 31 2.19 -6.61 -1.74
N ARG A 32 0.92 -6.96 -1.50
CA ARG A 32 -0.08 -7.13 -2.56
C ARG A 32 -0.30 -5.83 -3.33
N LYS A 33 -0.34 -4.69 -2.64
CA LYS A 33 -0.50 -3.39 -3.29
C LYS A 33 0.69 -3.04 -4.18
N LEU A 34 1.93 -3.27 -3.74
CA LEU A 34 3.10 -3.01 -4.59
C LEU A 34 3.20 -3.96 -5.78
N ASN A 35 2.93 -5.25 -5.57
CA ASN A 35 2.92 -6.23 -6.66
C ASN A 35 1.87 -5.87 -7.73
N TYR A 36 0.68 -5.43 -7.29
CA TYR A 36 -0.36 -4.98 -8.20
C TYR A 36 0.04 -3.70 -8.96
N LEU A 37 0.77 -2.77 -8.32
CA LEU A 37 1.34 -1.63 -9.03
C LEU A 37 2.29 -2.09 -10.14
N GLY A 38 3.22 -2.99 -9.83
CA GLY A 38 4.12 -3.57 -10.83
C GLY A 38 3.39 -4.29 -11.96
N HIS A 39 2.33 -5.03 -11.63
CA HIS A 39 1.51 -5.72 -12.60
C HIS A 39 0.85 -4.76 -13.60
N ILE A 40 0.23 -3.68 -13.11
CA ILE A 40 -0.39 -2.67 -13.96
C ILE A 40 0.68 -1.97 -14.81
N MET A 41 1.78 -1.51 -14.21
CA MET A 41 2.79 -0.69 -14.91
C MET A 41 3.59 -1.46 -15.96
N ARG A 42 3.73 -2.79 -15.83
CA ARG A 42 4.53 -3.60 -16.77
C ARG A 42 3.77 -4.11 -17.99
N ASN A 43 2.45 -4.03 -18.00
CA ASN A 43 1.64 -4.51 -19.12
C ASN A 43 0.78 -3.37 -19.66
N GLU A 44 1.43 -2.56 -20.51
CA GLU A 44 0.80 -1.40 -21.14
C GLU A 44 -0.33 -1.77 -22.09
N SER A 45 -0.15 -2.81 -22.92
CA SER A 45 -1.18 -3.24 -23.87
C SER A 45 -2.50 -3.65 -23.20
N LYS A 46 -2.43 -4.28 -22.02
CA LYS A 46 -3.61 -4.72 -21.27
C LYS A 46 -4.17 -3.67 -20.31
N TYR A 47 -3.31 -2.80 -19.76
CA TYR A 47 -3.68 -1.90 -18.65
C TYR A 47 -3.44 -0.42 -18.94
N SER A 48 -3.31 -0.01 -20.19
CA SER A 48 -3.12 1.39 -20.62
C SER A 48 -4.07 2.37 -19.93
N LEU A 49 -5.37 2.07 -19.88
CA LEU A 49 -6.36 2.91 -19.20
C LEU A 49 -6.08 3.05 -17.70
N LEU A 50 -5.73 1.95 -17.02
CA LEU A 50 -5.39 2.01 -15.59
C LEU A 50 -4.10 2.78 -15.35
N GLN A 51 -3.12 2.69 -16.26
CA GLN A 51 -1.90 3.48 -16.18
C GLN A 51 -2.22 4.97 -16.33
N LEU A 52 -3.05 5.34 -17.31
CA LEU A 52 -3.52 6.70 -17.51
C LEU A 52 -4.22 7.25 -16.26
N ILE A 53 -5.17 6.49 -15.68
CA ILE A 53 -5.88 6.90 -14.46
C ILE A 53 -4.92 7.04 -13.26
N ARG A 54 -3.91 6.16 -13.17
CA ARG A 54 -2.95 6.18 -12.05
C ARG A 54 -1.96 7.34 -12.13
N GLN A 55 -1.52 7.70 -13.32
CA GLN A 55 -0.51 8.72 -13.57
C GLN A 55 -1.12 10.10 -13.81
N GLY A 56 -2.35 10.13 -14.34
CA GLY A 56 -3.07 11.33 -14.68
C GLY A 56 -3.49 12.15 -13.46
N LYS A 57 -3.66 13.44 -13.70
CA LYS A 57 -4.28 14.37 -12.76
C LYS A 57 -5.68 14.67 -13.27
N ILE A 58 -6.68 14.48 -12.43
CA ILE A 58 -8.05 14.93 -12.72
C ILE A 58 -8.09 16.43 -12.47
N ASP A 59 -8.59 17.19 -13.43
CA ASP A 59 -8.74 18.62 -13.29
C ASP A 59 -9.82 18.97 -12.25
N GLY A 60 -9.65 20.12 -11.60
CA GLY A 60 -10.49 20.58 -10.50
C GLY A 60 -9.92 20.34 -9.10
N ARG A 61 -10.67 20.85 -8.11
CA ARG A 61 -10.29 20.79 -6.68
C ARG A 61 -11.07 19.68 -5.97
N ARG A 62 -10.45 19.06 -4.99
CA ARG A 62 -11.16 18.14 -4.09
C ARG A 62 -12.12 18.93 -3.22
N GLY A 63 -13.33 18.40 -3.01
CA GLY A 63 -14.32 19.00 -2.11
C GLY A 63 -13.84 19.10 -0.65
N PRO A 64 -14.52 19.93 0.16
CA PRO A 64 -14.21 20.10 1.58
C PRO A 64 -14.48 18.82 2.41
N GLY A 65 -13.85 18.70 3.58
CA GLY A 65 -14.04 17.60 4.53
C GLY A 65 -12.84 16.64 4.68
N ARG A 66 -13.04 15.53 5.41
CA ARG A 66 -11.97 14.56 5.72
C ARG A 66 -11.53 13.82 4.47
N ARG A 67 -10.26 14.02 4.09
CA ARG A 67 -9.66 13.36 2.93
C ARG A 67 -9.53 11.86 3.16
N ARG A 68 -10.07 11.05 2.24
CA ARG A 68 -9.78 9.61 2.18
C ARG A 68 -8.31 9.40 1.82
N ILE A 69 -7.64 8.49 2.51
CA ILE A 69 -6.27 8.10 2.17
C ILE A 69 -6.29 7.30 0.86
N SER A 70 -5.70 7.86 -0.19
CA SER A 70 -5.64 7.17 -1.48
C SER A 70 -4.65 6.00 -1.45
N TRP A 71 -4.84 5.06 -2.38
CA TRP A 71 -3.92 3.95 -2.56
C TRP A 71 -2.46 4.41 -2.80
N LEU A 72 -2.25 5.38 -3.70
CA LEU A 72 -0.93 5.98 -3.95
C LEU A 72 -0.38 6.73 -2.72
N HIS A 73 -1.22 7.36 -1.90
CA HIS A 73 -0.75 7.97 -0.65
C HIS A 73 -0.18 6.93 0.31
N ASN A 74 -0.85 5.78 0.47
CA ASN A 74 -0.30 4.68 1.28
C ASN A 74 1.07 4.23 0.78
N LEU A 75 1.21 3.99 -0.53
CA LEU A 75 2.47 3.56 -1.10
C LEU A 75 3.60 4.55 -0.85
N ARG A 76 3.35 5.85 -1.05
CA ARG A 76 4.34 6.90 -0.76
C ARG A 76 4.70 6.94 0.73
N LYS A 77 3.71 6.83 1.62
CA LYS A 77 3.92 6.82 3.07
C LYS A 77 4.76 5.61 3.51
N TRP A 78 4.55 4.43 2.92
CA TRP A 78 5.29 3.23 3.29
C TRP A 78 6.69 3.15 2.69
N THR A 79 6.90 3.76 1.52
CA THR A 79 8.15 3.65 0.75
C THR A 79 9.08 4.85 0.93
N GLY A 80 8.54 5.99 1.38
CA GLY A 80 9.24 7.27 1.35
C GLY A 80 9.52 7.79 -0.07
N LYS A 81 8.92 7.20 -1.11
CA LYS A 81 9.13 7.56 -2.51
C LYS A 81 8.00 8.45 -3.04
N THR A 82 8.29 9.26 -4.04
CA THR A 82 7.29 10.01 -4.82
C THR A 82 6.51 9.08 -5.76
N SER A 83 5.36 9.55 -6.27
CA SER A 83 4.59 8.77 -7.24
C SER A 83 5.38 8.47 -8.52
N ALA A 84 6.14 9.45 -9.03
CA ALA A 84 6.94 9.27 -10.23
C ALA A 84 8.03 8.20 -10.04
N GLU A 85 8.74 8.21 -8.91
CA GLU A 85 9.72 7.16 -8.58
C GLU A 85 9.06 5.79 -8.47
N LEU A 86 7.89 5.70 -7.83
CA LEU A 86 7.15 4.44 -7.70
C LEU A 86 6.78 3.86 -9.06
N PHE A 87 6.34 4.69 -10.01
CA PHE A 87 6.03 4.23 -11.36
C PHE A 87 7.28 3.73 -12.09
N ARG A 88 8.40 4.46 -12.01
CA ARG A 88 9.68 4.02 -12.59
C ARG A 88 10.19 2.70 -11.99
N ILE A 89 10.10 2.55 -10.66
CA ILE A 89 10.49 1.32 -9.96
C ILE A 89 9.60 0.15 -10.36
N ALA A 90 8.28 0.38 -10.48
CA ALA A 90 7.29 -0.67 -10.76
C ALA A 90 7.49 -1.37 -12.11
N VAL A 91 8.09 -0.69 -13.08
CA VAL A 91 8.42 -1.27 -14.40
C VAL A 91 9.57 -2.29 -14.30
N ASN A 92 10.51 -2.11 -13.37
CA ASN A 92 11.63 -3.03 -13.19
C ASN A 92 11.34 -4.05 -12.08
N LYS A 93 11.19 -5.34 -12.46
CA LYS A 93 10.86 -6.43 -11.52
C LYS A 93 11.86 -6.55 -10.35
N VAL A 94 13.16 -6.37 -10.60
CA VAL A 94 14.20 -6.49 -9.58
C VAL A 94 14.11 -5.34 -8.58
N LYS A 95 14.00 -4.10 -9.08
CA LYS A 95 13.82 -2.92 -8.22
C LYS A 95 12.54 -2.99 -7.39
N LEU A 96 11.45 -3.47 -7.97
CA LEU A 96 10.19 -3.68 -7.25
C LEU A 96 10.31 -4.75 -6.17
N ALA A 97 10.99 -5.86 -6.45
CA ALA A 97 11.23 -6.92 -5.45
C ALA A 97 12.05 -6.41 -4.26
N MET A 98 13.12 -5.63 -4.51
CA MET A 98 13.89 -4.98 -3.46
C MET A 98 13.04 -4.02 -2.62
N LEU A 99 12.18 -3.21 -3.27
CA LEU A 99 11.28 -2.30 -2.56
C LEU A 99 10.28 -3.05 -1.67
N VAL A 100 9.72 -4.16 -2.16
CA VAL A 100 8.81 -5.01 -1.38
C VAL A 100 9.52 -5.63 -0.18
N ALA A 101 10.76 -6.10 -0.35
CA ALA A 101 11.56 -6.66 0.74
C ALA A 101 11.81 -5.61 1.84
N ASN A 102 12.24 -4.41 1.46
CA ASN A 102 12.52 -3.32 2.40
C ASN A 102 11.31 -2.95 3.27
N ILE A 103 10.10 -2.99 2.71
CA ILE A 103 8.86 -2.62 3.43
C ILE A 103 8.35 -3.71 4.37
N ARG A 104 8.78 -4.96 4.18
CA ARG A 104 8.47 -6.06 5.10
C ARG A 104 9.34 -6.02 6.35
N ASN A 105 10.52 -5.43 6.25
CA ASN A 105 11.54 -5.39 7.29
C ASN A 105 11.50 -4.11 8.14
N GLY A 106 10.60 -3.17 7.84
CA GLY A 106 10.42 -1.91 8.58
C GLY A 106 8.97 -1.57 8.86
#